data_AF-A0A2X5NQW4-F1
#
_entry.id   AF-A0A2X5NQW4-F1
#
_cell.length_a   1.000
_cell.length_b   1.000
_cell.length_c   1.000
_cell.angle_alpha   90.00
_cell.angle_beta   90.00
_cell.angle_gamma   90.00
#
_symmetry.space_group_name_H-M   'P 1'
#
loop_
_entity.id
_entity.type
_entity.pdbx_description
1 polymer ?
#
loop_
_entity_poly.entity_id
_entity_poly.type
_entity_poly.pdbx_seq_one_letter_code
_entity_poly.pdbx_strand_id
1 'polypeptide(L)'
;MRVNESLDISTTHYLDINHADIVARIDLTEWETQPESLRYLTFLRGRVGRKVADFFMDFLGASVGLDTKAQNRSLLQAVDDYCDEASLDKKERQEYRQQVYTYCNQQLQAGEEITVRELSGELPEVAEKSFSDFAVSRNIRWKRASLRIAVPCVS
;
A
#
# COMPACT_ATOMS: atom_id res chain seq x y z
N MET A 1 -18.71 -31.16 -13.12
CA MET A 1 -19.04 -32.60 -13.16
C MET A 1 -18.13 -33.20 -14.22
N ARG A 2 -17.17 -34.02 -13.80
CA ARG A 2 -16.13 -34.56 -14.69
C ARG A 2 -16.26 -36.08 -14.69
N VAL A 3 -16.27 -36.66 -15.88
CA VAL A 3 -16.22 -38.12 -16.06
C VAL A 3 -14.75 -38.51 -16.14
N ASN A 4 -14.32 -39.43 -15.28
CA ASN A 4 -12.95 -39.95 -15.32
C ASN A 4 -12.81 -41.06 -16.38
N GLU A 5 -11.60 -41.57 -16.60
CA GLU A 5 -11.33 -42.63 -17.59
C GLU A 5 -12.07 -43.94 -17.31
N SER A 6 -12.54 -44.14 -16.08
CA SER A 6 -13.32 -45.29 -15.64
C SER A 6 -14.84 -45.11 -15.80
N LEU A 7 -15.28 -44.04 -16.48
CA LEU A 7 -16.68 -43.64 -16.64
C LEU A 7 -17.40 -43.26 -15.33
N ASP A 8 -16.67 -43.06 -14.24
CA ASP A 8 -17.25 -42.59 -12.99
C ASP A 8 -17.46 -41.08 -13.01
N ILE A 9 -18.61 -40.70 -12.46
CA ILE A 9 -19.01 -39.31 -12.31
C ILE A 9 -18.44 -38.78 -11.01
N SER A 10 -17.53 -37.81 -11.13
CA SER A 10 -16.98 -37.10 -9.97
C SER A 10 -17.55 -35.69 -9.84
N THR A 11 -17.89 -35.30 -8.60
CA THR A 11 -18.21 -33.92 -8.25
C THR A 11 -16.95 -33.08 -8.34
N THR A 12 -16.97 -32.11 -9.25
CA THR A 12 -15.88 -31.14 -9.40
C THR A 12 -16.20 -29.93 -8.54
N HIS A 13 -15.39 -29.66 -7.53
CA HIS A 13 -15.48 -28.43 -6.76
C HIS A 13 -14.78 -27.31 -7.54
N TYR A 14 -15.49 -26.23 -7.80
CA TYR A 14 -14.94 -25.02 -8.41
C TYR A 14 -14.78 -23.97 -7.33
N LEU A 15 -13.64 -23.30 -7.34
CA LEU A 15 -13.43 -22.13 -6.50
C LEU A 15 -14.02 -20.92 -7.22
N ASP A 16 -15.08 -20.35 -6.68
CA ASP A 16 -15.62 -19.07 -7.17
C ASP A 16 -14.85 -17.91 -6.52
N ILE A 17 -13.76 -17.53 -7.18
CA ILE A 17 -12.90 -16.43 -6.71
C ILE A 17 -13.65 -15.09 -6.74
N ASN A 18 -14.61 -14.92 -7.66
CA ASN A 18 -15.35 -13.66 -7.83
C ASN A 18 -16.34 -13.41 -6.69
N HIS A 19 -16.81 -14.48 -6.05
CA HIS A 19 -17.71 -14.44 -4.90
C HIS A 19 -17.03 -14.88 -3.59
N ALA A 20 -15.70 -14.83 -3.52
CA ALA A 20 -14.99 -15.15 -2.30
C ALA A 20 -15.29 -14.13 -1.19
N ASP A 21 -15.76 -14.64 -0.06
CA ASP A 21 -16.10 -13.85 1.12
C ASP A 21 -14.87 -13.23 1.78
N ILE A 22 -13.78 -14.00 1.89
CA ILE A 22 -12.51 -13.60 2.46
C ILE A 22 -11.40 -14.36 1.72
N VAL A 23 -10.31 -13.66 1.38
CA VAL A 23 -9.13 -14.26 0.74
C VAL A 23 -7.87 -13.66 1.34
N ALA A 24 -6.93 -14.52 1.72
CA ALA A 24 -5.54 -14.13 1.95
C ALA A 24 -4.62 -14.83 0.94
N ARG A 25 -3.64 -14.08 0.46
CA ARG A 25 -2.55 -14.58 -0.39
C ARG A 25 -1.24 -14.43 0.39
N ILE A 26 -0.45 -15.49 0.39
CA ILE A 26 0.92 -15.50 0.91
C ILE A 26 1.87 -15.61 -0.28
N ASP A 27 2.78 -14.65 -0.42
CA ASP A 27 3.85 -14.65 -1.40
C ASP A 27 5.11 -15.30 -0.81
N LEU A 28 5.28 -16.59 -1.08
CA LEU A 28 6.41 -17.36 -0.55
C LEU A 28 7.75 -16.86 -1.10
N THR A 29 7.77 -16.36 -2.34
CA THR A 29 8.99 -15.84 -2.96
C THR A 29 9.45 -14.58 -2.24
N GLU A 30 8.56 -13.62 -1.96
CA GLU A 30 8.92 -12.42 -1.20
C GLU A 30 9.34 -12.79 0.23
N TRP A 31 8.68 -13.76 0.85
CA TRP A 31 9.03 -14.23 2.19
C TRP A 31 10.45 -14.82 2.26
N GLU A 32 10.86 -15.63 1.26
CA GLU A 32 12.18 -16.24 1.23
C GLU A 32 13.28 -15.28 0.79
N THR A 33 13.00 -14.40 -0.17
CA THR A 33 14.03 -13.55 -0.79
C THR A 33 14.21 -12.20 -0.11
N GLN A 34 13.22 -11.74 0.68
CA GLN A 34 13.23 -10.43 1.33
C GLN A 34 12.81 -10.57 2.81
N PRO A 35 13.71 -11.06 3.70
CA PRO A 35 13.37 -11.32 5.11
C PRO A 35 12.98 -10.06 5.90
N GLU A 36 13.41 -8.87 5.46
CA GLU A 36 13.01 -7.58 6.03
C GLU A 36 11.61 -7.12 5.54
N SER A 37 11.04 -7.79 4.53
CA SER A 37 9.76 -7.44 3.95
C SER A 37 8.61 -8.09 4.72
N LEU A 38 7.81 -7.26 5.40
CA LEU A 38 6.57 -7.68 6.08
C LEU A 38 5.36 -7.69 5.13
N ARG A 39 5.55 -7.95 3.83
CA ARG A 39 4.56 -7.66 2.77
C ARG A 39 4.10 -8.86 1.99
N TYR A 40 4.63 -10.03 2.31
CA TYR A 40 4.26 -11.28 1.68
C TYR A 40 2.80 -11.67 1.94
N LEU A 41 2.12 -11.08 2.93
CA LEU A 41 0.70 -11.32 3.19
C LEU A 41 -0.20 -10.21 2.62
N THR A 42 -1.07 -10.60 1.69
CA THR A 42 -2.11 -9.74 1.11
C THR A 42 -3.49 -10.26 1.48
N PHE A 43 -4.42 -9.36 1.81
CA PHE A 43 -5.79 -9.71 2.18
C PHE A 43 -6.80 -8.93 1.33
N LEU A 44 -7.78 -9.64 0.80
CA LEU A 44 -8.92 -9.04 0.11
C LEU A 44 -10.09 -8.96 1.10
N ARG A 45 -10.46 -7.73 1.47
CA ARG A 45 -11.68 -7.48 2.25
C ARG A 45 -12.89 -7.73 1.36
N GLY A 46 -13.51 -8.91 1.51
CA GLY A 46 -14.81 -9.16 0.89
C GLY A 46 -15.96 -8.48 1.63
N ARG A 47 -17.19 -8.82 1.24
CA ARG A 47 -18.41 -8.08 1.64
C ARG A 47 -18.94 -8.43 3.02
N VAL A 48 -18.33 -9.39 3.72
CA VAL A 48 -18.82 -10.01 4.96
C VAL A 48 -18.75 -9.12 6.22
N GLY A 49 -18.23 -7.90 6.08
CA GLY A 49 -18.18 -6.91 7.15
C GLY A 49 -16.98 -7.05 8.08
N ARG A 50 -16.78 -6.02 8.91
CA ARG A 50 -15.54 -5.78 9.67
C ARG A 50 -15.19 -6.91 10.64
N LYS A 51 -16.17 -7.44 11.37
CA LYS A 51 -15.93 -8.46 12.42
C LYS A 51 -15.33 -9.75 11.87
N VAL A 52 -15.78 -10.19 10.70
CA VAL A 52 -15.29 -11.43 10.06
C VAL A 52 -13.86 -11.21 9.54
N ALA A 53 -13.60 -10.03 8.97
CA ALA A 53 -12.25 -9.65 8.55
C ALA A 53 -11.29 -9.59 9.74
N ASP A 54 -11.69 -8.97 10.85
CA ASP A 54 -10.86 -8.85 12.05
C ASP A 54 -10.57 -10.23 12.66
N PHE A 55 -11.57 -11.11 12.77
CA PHE A 55 -11.38 -12.49 13.23
C PHE A 55 -10.40 -13.28 12.34
N PHE A 56 -10.51 -13.14 11.02
CA PHE A 56 -9.62 -13.84 10.10
C PHE A 56 -8.18 -13.34 10.17
N MET A 57 -8.00 -12.04 10.42
CA MET A 57 -6.68 -11.44 10.65
C MET A 57 -6.07 -11.92 11.96
N ASP A 58 -6.88 -11.99 13.03
CA ASP A 58 -6.47 -12.55 14.32
C ASP A 58 -6.08 -14.02 14.18
N PHE A 59 -6.85 -14.81 13.42
CA PHE A 59 -6.53 -16.22 13.11
C PHE A 59 -5.18 -16.38 12.40
N LEU A 60 -4.87 -15.48 11.47
CA LEU A 60 -3.58 -15.47 10.76
C LEU A 60 -2.43 -14.88 11.58
N GLY A 61 -2.70 -14.36 12.79
CA GLY A 61 -1.71 -13.61 13.57
C GLY A 61 -1.24 -12.34 12.87
N ALA A 62 -2.06 -11.79 11.99
CA ALA A 62 -1.68 -10.75 11.06
C ALA A 62 -2.30 -9.40 11.46
N SER A 63 -1.54 -8.31 11.29
CA SER A 63 -2.01 -6.97 11.65
C SER A 63 -1.88 -6.01 10.47
N VAL A 64 -2.89 -5.16 10.24
CA VAL A 64 -2.79 -4.16 9.16
C VAL A 64 -1.64 -3.21 9.49
N GLY A 65 -0.52 -3.36 8.77
CA GLY A 65 0.73 -2.66 9.09
C GLY A 65 0.75 -1.20 8.68
N LEU A 66 -0.28 -0.73 7.97
CA LEU A 66 -0.29 0.59 7.35
C LEU A 66 -1.71 1.19 7.29
N ASP A 67 -1.92 2.28 8.03
CA ASP A 67 -3.11 3.12 7.90
C ASP A 67 -2.89 4.11 6.74
N THR A 68 -3.46 3.79 5.58
CA THR A 68 -3.36 4.61 4.37
C THR A 68 -3.88 6.04 4.58
N LYS A 69 -4.87 6.24 5.46
CA LYS A 69 -5.38 7.59 5.75
C LYS A 69 -4.37 8.39 6.57
N ALA A 70 -3.78 7.76 7.59
CA ALA A 70 -2.74 8.41 8.39
C ALA A 70 -1.52 8.74 7.54
N GLN A 71 -1.12 7.83 6.66
CA GLN A 71 -0.01 8.05 5.74
C GLN A 71 -0.28 9.19 4.76
N ASN A 72 -1.43 9.22 4.09
CA ASN A 72 -1.76 10.28 3.13
C ASN A 72 -1.82 11.64 3.80
N ARG A 73 -2.35 11.73 5.04
CA ARG A 73 -2.32 12.98 5.82
C ARG A 73 -0.90 13.42 6.13
N SER A 74 -0.04 12.50 6.55
CA SER A 74 1.36 12.80 6.78
C SER A 74 2.04 13.32 5.51
N LEU A 75 1.61 12.89 4.31
CA LEU A 75 2.26 13.24 3.04
C LEU A 75 1.98 14.66 2.69
N LEU A 76 0.70 15.00 2.74
CA LEU A 76 0.25 16.36 2.51
C LEU A 76 0.87 17.31 3.54
N GLN A 77 0.99 16.89 4.80
CA GLN A 77 1.66 17.70 5.81
C GLN A 77 3.15 17.92 5.50
N ALA A 78 3.88 16.89 5.07
CA ALA A 78 5.29 17.03 4.70
C ALA A 78 5.48 17.97 3.51
N VAL A 79 4.57 17.91 2.53
CA VAL A 79 4.57 18.80 1.37
C VAL A 79 4.26 20.24 1.79
N ASP A 80 3.30 20.42 2.69
CA ASP A 80 2.99 21.73 3.25
C ASP A 80 4.18 22.33 3.99
N ASP A 81 4.81 21.53 4.87
CA ASP A 81 5.99 21.95 5.63
C ASP A 81 7.18 22.31 4.72
N TYR A 82 7.35 21.58 3.60
CA TYR A 82 8.37 21.86 2.59
C TYR A 82 8.10 23.20 1.88
N CYS A 83 6.85 23.46 1.52
CA CYS A 83 6.44 24.74 0.95
C CYS A 83 6.56 25.90 1.95
N ASP A 84 6.33 25.63 3.24
CA ASP A 84 6.49 26.60 4.34
C ASP A 84 7.95 27.00 4.55
N GLU A 85 8.90 26.06 4.51
CA GLU A 85 10.35 26.35 4.64
C GLU A 85 10.84 27.26 3.50
N ALA A 86 10.25 27.09 2.32
CA ALA A 86 10.51 27.92 1.15
C ALA A 86 9.77 29.27 1.13
N SER A 87 8.89 29.53 2.10
CA SER A 87 8.01 30.71 2.12
C SER A 87 7.16 30.87 0.86
N LEU A 88 6.75 29.76 0.23
CA LEU A 88 5.90 29.77 -0.96
C LEU A 88 4.52 30.38 -0.65
N ASP A 89 3.96 31.08 -1.63
CA ASP A 89 2.65 31.69 -1.50
C ASP A 89 1.52 30.63 -1.55
N LYS A 90 0.29 31.08 -1.32
CA LYS A 90 -0.87 30.18 -1.29
C LYS A 90 -1.15 29.52 -2.65
N LYS A 91 -0.82 30.19 -3.75
CA LYS A 91 -1.04 29.69 -5.11
C LYS A 91 -0.01 28.62 -5.45
N GLU A 92 1.26 28.88 -5.17
CA GLU A 92 2.36 27.93 -5.37
C GLU A 92 2.14 26.65 -4.53
N ARG A 93 1.76 26.78 -3.26
CA ARG A 93 1.39 25.61 -2.43
C ARG A 93 0.29 24.76 -3.05
N GLN A 94 -0.72 25.40 -3.64
CA GLN A 94 -1.82 24.71 -4.27
C GLN A 94 -1.34 23.95 -5.53
N GLU A 95 -0.40 24.52 -6.28
CA GLU A 95 0.22 23.87 -7.44
C GLU A 95 1.03 22.63 -7.01
N TYR A 96 1.83 22.72 -5.95
CA TYR A 96 2.54 21.57 -5.38
C TYR A 96 1.59 20.46 -4.93
N ARG A 97 0.54 20.79 -4.17
CA ARG A 97 -0.48 19.81 -3.76
C ARG A 97 -1.14 19.13 -4.96
N GLN A 98 -1.41 19.89 -6.02
CA GLN A 98 -2.01 19.34 -7.24
C GLN A 98 -1.06 18.40 -7.97
N GLN A 99 0.25 18.71 -8.02
CA GLN A 99 1.26 17.82 -8.60
C GLN A 99 1.39 16.52 -7.81
N VAL A 100 1.51 16.61 -6.47
CA VAL A 100 1.54 15.42 -5.60
C VAL A 100 0.30 14.54 -5.81
N TYR A 101 -0.88 15.15 -5.85
CA TYR A 101 -2.13 14.43 -6.10
C TYR A 101 -2.16 13.75 -7.48
N THR A 102 -1.70 14.45 -8.51
CA THR A 102 -1.67 13.94 -9.89
C THR A 102 -0.73 12.75 -10.01
N TYR A 103 0.49 12.86 -9.48
CA TYR A 103 1.46 11.76 -9.45
C TYR A 103 0.91 10.56 -8.67
N CYS A 104 0.37 10.76 -7.46
CA CYS A 104 -0.18 9.68 -6.66
C CYS A 104 -1.31 8.94 -7.40
N ASN A 105 -2.18 9.66 -8.10
CA ASN A 105 -3.25 9.06 -8.88
C ASN A 105 -2.74 8.29 -10.10
N GLN A 106 -1.72 8.79 -10.79
CA GLN A 106 -1.12 8.09 -11.93
C GLN A 106 -0.48 6.77 -11.48
N GLN A 107 0.29 6.77 -10.39
CA GLN A 107 0.89 5.55 -9.84
C GLN A 107 -0.18 4.55 -9.40
N LEU A 108 -1.24 5.04 -8.74
CA LEU A 108 -2.37 4.20 -8.33
C LEU A 108 -3.10 3.56 -9.52
N GLN A 109 -3.26 4.28 -10.64
CA GLN A 109 -3.86 3.74 -11.87
C GLN A 109 -2.93 2.73 -12.57
N ALA A 110 -1.62 2.95 -12.51
CA ALA A 110 -0.62 2.03 -13.05
C ALA A 110 -0.42 0.78 -12.17
N GLY A 111 -0.88 0.80 -10.92
CA GLY A 111 -0.60 -0.25 -9.94
C GLY A 111 0.85 -0.22 -9.43
N GLU A 112 1.53 0.90 -9.66
CA GLU A 112 2.92 1.13 -9.33
C GLU A 112 3.07 1.78 -7.95
N GLU A 113 4.26 1.65 -7.37
CA GLU A 113 4.52 2.16 -6.03
C GLU A 113 4.92 3.63 -6.03
N ILE A 114 4.42 4.38 -5.05
CA ILE A 114 4.82 5.78 -4.81
C ILE A 114 6.10 5.77 -3.99
N THR A 115 7.18 6.33 -4.55
CA THR A 115 8.44 6.53 -3.81
C THR A 115 8.72 8.03 -3.58
N VAL A 116 9.36 8.36 -2.45
CA VAL A 116 9.73 9.75 -2.12
C VAL A 116 10.68 10.33 -3.17
N ARG A 117 11.57 9.49 -3.69
CA ARG A 117 12.58 9.88 -4.68
C ARG A 117 11.94 10.26 -6.00
N GLU A 118 11.03 9.44 -6.51
CA GLU A 118 10.31 9.74 -7.76
C GLU A 118 9.36 10.91 -7.58
N LEU A 119 8.60 10.95 -6.47
CA LEU A 119 7.76 12.10 -6.17
C LEU A 119 8.58 13.40 -6.11
N SER A 120 9.77 13.36 -5.49
CA SER A 120 10.67 14.50 -5.46
C SER A 120 11.22 14.90 -6.82
N GLY A 121 11.27 13.99 -7.80
CA GLY A 121 11.68 14.31 -9.17
C GLY A 121 10.58 14.98 -9.99
N GLU A 122 9.31 14.75 -9.62
CA GLU A 122 8.16 15.42 -10.24
C GLU A 122 7.91 16.82 -9.66
N LEU A 123 8.38 17.07 -8.44
CA LEU A 123 8.25 18.36 -7.78
C LEU A 123 9.43 19.26 -8.14
N PRO A 124 9.19 20.54 -8.45
CA PRO A 124 10.28 21.49 -8.63
C PRO A 124 11.12 21.60 -7.35
N GLU A 125 12.42 21.80 -7.50
CA GLU A 125 13.29 22.07 -6.35
C GLU A 125 13.04 23.47 -5.80
N VAL A 126 13.03 23.59 -4.47
CA VAL A 126 12.84 24.86 -3.78
C VAL A 126 13.99 25.10 -2.81
N ALA A 127 14.53 26.32 -2.84
CA ALA A 127 15.67 26.73 -2.02
C ALA A 127 16.89 25.78 -2.12
N GLU A 128 17.17 25.26 -3.33
CA GLU A 128 18.28 24.34 -3.63
C GLU A 128 18.23 23.00 -2.87
N LYS A 129 17.08 22.65 -2.28
CA LYS A 129 16.86 21.38 -1.60
C LYS A 129 15.75 20.60 -2.29
N SER A 130 15.99 19.33 -2.61
CA SER A 130 14.93 18.47 -3.11
C SER A 130 13.95 18.10 -1.98
N PHE A 131 12.71 17.76 -2.34
CA PHE A 131 11.75 17.22 -1.37
C PHE A 131 12.28 15.94 -0.70
N SER A 132 13.10 15.15 -1.41
CA SER A 132 13.73 13.95 -0.85
C SER A 132 14.73 14.27 0.28
N ASP A 133 15.55 15.31 0.11
CA ASP A 133 16.49 15.75 1.15
C ASP A 133 15.75 16.29 2.37
N PHE A 134 14.66 17.02 2.13
CA PHE A 134 13.77 17.50 3.18
C PHE A 134 13.15 16.33 3.97
N ALA A 135 12.62 15.31 3.28
CA ALA A 135 12.01 14.15 3.90
C ALA A 135 13.00 13.34 4.74
N VAL A 136 14.25 13.21 4.28
CA VAL A 136 15.35 12.58 5.04
C VAL A 136 15.68 13.40 6.28
N SER A 137 15.79 14.73 6.15
CA SER A 137 16.15 15.62 7.26
C SER A 137 15.14 15.58 8.41
N ARG A 138 13.85 15.44 8.11
CA ARG A 138 12.77 15.32 9.09
C ARG A 138 12.51 13.89 9.56
N ASN A 139 13.36 12.93 9.18
CA ASN A 139 13.21 11.50 9.48
C ASN A 139 11.81 10.96 9.11
N ILE A 140 11.23 11.49 8.03
CA ILE A 140 9.89 11.09 7.59
C ILE A 140 10.02 9.75 6.88
N ARG A 141 9.78 8.66 7.62
CA ARG A 141 9.73 7.31 7.06
C ARG A 141 8.40 7.08 6.34
N TRP A 142 8.40 7.34 5.05
CA TRP A 142 7.38 6.87 4.13
C TRP A 142 7.44 5.34 4.02
N LYS A 143 6.64 4.62 4.80
CA LYS A 143 6.49 3.17 4.60
C LYS A 143 5.68 2.97 3.32
N ARG A 144 6.22 2.31 2.27
CA ARG A 144 5.58 2.23 0.94
C ARG A 144 4.07 1.96 1.06
N ALA A 145 3.25 2.81 0.44
CA ALA A 145 1.79 2.71 0.47
C ALA A 145 1.33 1.50 -0.34
N SER A 146 1.36 0.33 0.27
CA SER A 146 0.62 -0.83 -0.21
C SER A 146 -0.29 -1.25 0.94
N LEU A 147 -1.57 -1.49 0.66
CA LEU A 147 -2.46 -2.21 1.58
C LEU A 147 -1.89 -3.63 1.73
N ARG A 148 -0.83 -3.80 2.50
CA ARG A 148 -0.18 -5.07 2.78
C ARG A 148 0.09 -5.14 4.27
N ILE A 149 -0.26 -6.29 4.80
CA ILE A 149 -0.47 -6.52 6.22
C ILE A 149 0.85 -6.99 6.80
N ALA A 150 1.27 -6.34 7.89
CA ALA A 150 2.45 -6.76 8.62
C ALA A 150 2.06 -7.92 9.54
N VAL A 151 2.64 -9.08 9.31
CA VAL A 151 2.61 -10.17 10.29
C VAL A 151 3.78 -9.92 11.25
N PRO A 152 3.54 -9.55 12.52
CA PRO A 152 4.62 -9.62 13.51
C PRO A 152 5.05 -11.08 13.63
N CYS A 153 6.35 -11.35 13.47
CA CYS A 153 6.91 -12.67 13.79
C CYS A 153 6.48 -13.05 15.21
N VAL A 154 5.66 -14.09 15.32
CA VAL A 154 5.38 -14.74 16.60
C VAL A 154 6.62 -15.57 16.93
N SER A 155 7.40 -15.09 17.88
CA SER A 155 8.46 -15.85 18.56
C SER A 155 7.88 -16.84 19.56
#